data_AF-A0A3L7SV88-F1
#
_entry.id   AF-A0A3L7SV88-F1
#
_cell.length_a   1.000
_cell.length_b   1.000
_cell.length_c   1.000
_cell.angle_alpha   90.00
_cell.angle_beta   90.00
_cell.angle_gamma   90.00
#
_symmetry.space_group_name_H-M   'P 1'
#
loop_
_entity.id
_entity.type
_entity.pdbx_description
1 polymer ?
#
loop_
_entity_poly.entity_id
_entity_poly.type
_entity_poly.pdbx_seq_one_letter_code
_entity_poly.pdbx_strand_id
1 'polypeptide(L)'
;MMSVIKMVSLAVLGVLVLSDSIFAAPPDFQKDIQPLMTKYCVECHGASKPKSGVRLDSYDALIAKSRKQSVIPGDPDKSRLVMTMTGAAKLMPPKKFTPRPTTEEIDLIKEWIKAGAKK
;
A
#
# COMPACT_ATOMS: atom_id res chain seq x y z
N MET A 1 -40.99 -2.97 -58.68
CA MET A 1 -39.67 -2.70 -58.07
C MET A 1 -39.73 -1.31 -57.46
N MET A 2 -39.09 -1.09 -56.30
CA MET A 2 -39.03 0.14 -55.49
C MET A 2 -39.95 0.16 -54.25
N SER A 3 -39.43 -0.48 -53.19
CA SER A 3 -39.77 -0.26 -51.79
C SER A 3 -39.52 1.19 -51.37
N VAL A 4 -40.30 1.72 -50.43
CA VAL A 4 -39.85 2.82 -49.56
C VAL A 4 -40.25 2.50 -48.13
N ILE A 5 -39.23 2.19 -47.33
CA ILE A 5 -39.28 1.85 -45.91
C ILE A 5 -39.50 3.15 -45.13
N LYS A 6 -40.54 3.19 -44.29
CA LYS A 6 -40.73 4.28 -43.31
C LYS A 6 -39.55 4.26 -42.34
N MET A 7 -38.70 5.29 -42.40
CA MET A 7 -37.69 5.53 -41.38
C MET A 7 -38.38 5.87 -40.06
N VAL A 8 -38.31 4.95 -39.11
CA VAL A 8 -38.61 5.24 -37.70
C VAL A 8 -37.35 5.89 -37.15
N SER A 9 -37.38 7.23 -36.99
CA SER A 9 -36.34 7.97 -36.29
C SER A 9 -36.38 7.60 -34.81
N LEU A 10 -35.50 6.69 -34.40
CA LEU A 10 -35.26 6.38 -32.99
C LEU A 10 -34.19 7.35 -32.48
N ALA A 11 -34.62 8.40 -31.78
CA ALA A 11 -33.72 9.29 -31.07
C ALA A 11 -33.07 8.53 -29.91
N VAL A 12 -31.84 8.09 -30.09
CA VAL A 12 -31.02 7.53 -29.01
C VAL A 12 -30.51 8.71 -28.18
N LEU A 13 -31.22 9.01 -27.08
CA LEU A 13 -30.70 9.88 -26.02
C LEU A 13 -29.47 9.17 -25.43
N GLY A 14 -28.28 9.57 -25.87
CA GLY A 14 -27.02 9.10 -25.30
C GLY A 14 -26.89 9.58 -23.87
N VAL A 15 -27.11 8.70 -22.90
CA VAL A 15 -26.73 8.94 -21.50
C VAL A 15 -25.21 8.92 -21.45
N LEU A 16 -24.60 10.09 -21.31
CA LEU A 16 -23.18 10.25 -21.07
C LEU A 16 -22.89 9.74 -19.65
N VAL A 17 -22.52 8.47 -19.52
CA VAL A 17 -22.06 7.92 -18.25
C VAL A 17 -20.69 8.54 -17.98
N LEU A 18 -20.66 9.59 -17.17
CA LEU A 18 -19.43 10.14 -16.61
C LEU A 18 -18.90 9.09 -15.63
N SER A 19 -18.00 8.23 -16.11
CA SER A 19 -17.19 7.39 -15.25
C SER A 19 -16.20 8.29 -14.51
N ASP A 20 -16.64 8.88 -13.41
CA ASP A 20 -15.72 9.40 -12.41
C ASP A 20 -14.85 8.24 -11.95
N SER A 21 -13.61 8.24 -12.42
CA SER A 21 -12.59 7.36 -11.88
C SER A 21 -12.38 7.79 -10.43
N ILE A 22 -13.01 7.07 -9.50
CA ILE A 22 -12.77 7.22 -8.07
C ILE A 22 -11.35 6.70 -7.82
N PHE A 23 -10.35 7.54 -8.07
CA PHE A 23 -9.01 7.31 -7.56
C PHE A 23 -9.09 7.59 -6.06
N ALA A 24 -9.18 6.52 -5.27
CA ALA A 24 -8.99 6.62 -3.83
C ALA A 24 -7.63 7.29 -3.57
N ALA A 25 -7.63 8.28 -2.66
CA ALA A 25 -6.38 8.92 -2.26
C ALA A 25 -5.43 7.86 -1.69
N PRO A 26 -4.12 7.97 -1.95
CA PRO A 26 -3.17 7.04 -1.38
C PRO A 26 -3.21 7.11 0.16
N PRO A 27 -2.88 6.00 0.86
CA PRO A 27 -2.90 5.99 2.33
C PRO A 27 -1.99 7.06 2.94
N ASP A 28 -2.41 7.64 4.05
CA ASP A 28 -1.68 8.66 4.81
C ASP A 28 -0.71 8.01 5.80
N PHE A 29 0.53 8.50 5.87
CA PHE A 29 1.51 7.86 6.73
C PHE A 29 1.12 7.93 8.22
N GLN A 30 0.66 9.07 8.71
CA GLN A 30 0.40 9.26 10.13
C GLN A 30 -0.88 8.55 10.58
N LYS A 31 -1.91 8.58 9.73
CA LYS A 31 -3.22 8.01 10.04
C LYS A 31 -3.29 6.51 9.79
N ASP A 32 -2.69 6.04 8.69
CA ASP A 32 -2.91 4.69 8.20
C ASP A 32 -1.70 3.78 8.43
N ILE A 33 -0.47 4.30 8.29
CA ILE A 33 0.75 3.45 8.29
C ILE A 33 1.44 3.43 9.65
N GLN A 34 1.61 4.58 10.30
CA GLN A 34 2.29 4.70 11.59
C GLN A 34 1.65 3.86 12.70
N PRO A 35 0.30 3.73 12.79
CA PRO A 35 -0.32 2.83 13.76
C PRO A 35 0.05 1.37 13.53
N LEU A 36 0.17 0.93 12.27
CA LEU A 36 0.59 -0.45 11.93
C LEU A 36 2.04 -0.70 12.33
N MET A 37 2.93 0.26 12.10
CA MET A 37 4.33 0.15 12.53
C MET A 37 4.42 0.06 14.06
N THR A 38 3.67 0.89 14.76
CA THR A 38 3.60 0.87 16.23
C THR A 38 3.11 -0.46 16.75
N LYS A 39 2.02 -0.98 16.17
CA LYS A 39 1.36 -2.22 16.60
C LYS A 39 2.22 -3.47 16.40
N TYR A 40 2.96 -3.56 15.29
CA TYR A 40 3.60 -4.82 14.88
C TYR A 40 5.13 -4.81 14.90
N CYS A 41 5.76 -3.63 14.85
CA CYS A 41 7.18 -3.53 14.55
C CYS A 41 7.99 -2.87 15.66
N VAL A 42 7.48 -1.78 16.23
CA VAL A 42 8.24 -0.87 17.11
C VAL A 42 8.71 -1.54 18.41
N GLU A 43 8.01 -2.54 18.93
CA GLU A 43 8.43 -3.27 20.15
C GLU A 43 9.88 -3.79 20.03
N CYS A 44 10.25 -4.30 18.87
CA CYS A 44 11.59 -4.84 18.61
C CYS A 44 12.47 -3.92 17.75
N HIS A 45 11.87 -3.03 16.96
CA HIS A 45 12.53 -2.19 15.97
C HIS A 45 12.36 -0.69 16.26
N GLY A 46 12.12 -0.34 17.52
CA GLY A 46 11.99 1.02 18.00
C GLY A 46 13.32 1.71 18.29
N ALA A 47 13.24 2.88 18.93
CA ALA A 47 14.40 3.73 19.16
C ALA A 47 15.49 3.15 20.05
N SER A 48 15.08 2.45 21.09
CA SER A 48 15.99 1.87 22.06
C SER A 48 16.39 0.46 21.63
N LYS A 49 17.67 0.30 21.24
CA LYS A 49 18.30 -1.00 20.89
C LYS A 49 17.51 -1.80 19.82
N PRO A 50 17.30 -1.24 18.62
CA PRO A 50 16.60 -1.93 17.55
C PRO A 50 17.25 -3.28 17.21
N LYS A 51 16.46 -4.35 17.11
CA LYS A 51 16.94 -5.66 16.67
C LYS A 51 17.60 -5.56 15.30
N SER A 52 18.78 -6.15 15.19
CA SER A 52 19.63 -6.09 13.98
C SER A 52 19.99 -4.66 13.53
N GLY A 53 19.82 -3.65 14.38
CA GLY A 53 20.03 -2.25 14.03
C GLY A 53 19.01 -1.69 13.01
N VAL A 54 17.83 -2.30 12.89
CA VAL A 54 16.77 -1.85 11.98
C VAL A 54 15.73 -1.04 12.75
N ARG A 55 15.53 0.21 12.35
CA ARG A 55 14.57 1.15 12.93
C ARG A 55 13.31 1.22 12.07
N LEU A 56 12.13 1.17 12.70
CA LEU A 56 10.81 1.20 12.04
C LEU A 56 9.81 2.14 12.76
N ASP A 57 10.29 2.96 13.69
CA ASP A 57 9.49 3.84 14.56
C ASP A 57 9.30 5.26 14.03
N SER A 58 9.95 5.61 12.92
CA SER A 58 9.78 6.92 12.29
C SER A 58 9.75 6.82 10.78
N TYR A 59 9.12 7.82 10.15
CA TYR A 59 9.10 7.97 8.70
C TYR A 59 10.52 7.95 8.12
N ASP A 60 11.41 8.78 8.66
CA ASP A 60 12.78 8.91 8.16
C ASP A 60 13.55 7.60 8.27
N ALA A 61 13.32 6.80 9.32
CA ALA A 61 13.93 5.49 9.48
C ALA A 61 13.45 4.48 8.44
N LEU A 62 12.15 4.51 8.09
CA LEU A 62 11.57 3.60 7.10
C LEU A 62 12.17 3.83 5.71
N ILE A 63 12.30 5.08 5.30
CA ILE A 63 12.77 5.49 3.97
C ILE A 63 14.28 5.76 3.90
N ALA A 64 15.01 5.60 5.00
CA ALA A 64 16.45 5.86 5.07
C ALA A 64 17.21 5.06 4.01
N LYS A 65 17.88 5.77 3.10
CA LYS A 65 18.76 5.17 2.09
C LYS A 65 19.98 4.58 2.78
N SER A 66 19.94 3.26 2.98
CA SER A 66 21.01 2.52 3.65
C SER A 66 21.00 1.06 3.18
N ARG A 67 22.05 0.30 3.53
CA ARG A 67 22.06 -1.16 3.28
C ARG A 67 20.93 -1.92 3.98
N LYS A 68 20.28 -1.29 4.96
CA LYS A 68 19.16 -1.85 5.73
C LYS A 68 17.85 -1.10 5.44
N GLN A 69 17.75 -0.43 4.30
CA GLN A 69 16.54 0.28 3.88
C GLN A 69 15.34 -0.67 3.91
N SER A 70 14.29 -0.26 4.62
CA SER A 70 13.08 -1.04 4.83
C SER A 70 12.05 -0.77 3.74
N VAL A 71 11.91 0.49 3.35
CA VAL A 71 10.96 0.96 2.35
C VAL A 71 11.71 1.62 1.19
N ILE A 72 11.42 1.17 -0.02
CA ILE A 72 11.83 1.80 -1.28
C ILE A 72 10.60 2.50 -1.86
N PRO A 73 10.52 3.84 -1.77
CA PRO A 73 9.41 4.59 -2.34
C PRO A 73 9.16 4.23 -3.81
N GLY A 74 7.92 3.88 -4.13
CA GLY A 74 7.48 3.47 -5.47
C GLY A 74 7.65 1.99 -5.80
N ASP A 75 8.37 1.21 -4.98
CA ASP A 75 8.69 -0.19 -5.27
C ASP A 75 8.40 -1.10 -4.06
N PRO A 76 7.14 -1.53 -3.86
CA PRO A 76 6.78 -2.41 -2.76
C PRO A 76 7.46 -3.78 -2.86
N ASP A 77 7.67 -4.31 -4.07
CA ASP A 77 8.24 -5.64 -4.28
C ASP A 77 9.73 -5.68 -3.92
N LYS A 78 10.46 -4.57 -4.10
CA LYS A 78 11.85 -4.44 -3.62
C LYS A 78 11.97 -3.96 -2.17
N SER A 79 10.88 -3.61 -1.51
CA SER A 79 10.89 -3.12 -0.13
C SER A 79 11.01 -4.28 0.86
N ARG A 80 12.09 -4.27 1.66
CA ARG A 80 12.36 -5.32 2.66
C ARG A 80 11.20 -5.48 3.66
N LEU A 81 10.55 -4.38 4.03
CA LEU A 81 9.38 -4.41 4.91
C LEU A 81 8.31 -5.37 4.36
N VAL A 82 7.92 -5.19 3.10
CA VAL A 82 6.93 -6.03 2.41
C VAL A 82 7.41 -7.48 2.32
N MET A 83 8.64 -7.70 1.84
CA MET A 83 9.21 -9.06 1.71
C MET A 83 9.18 -9.86 3.02
N THR A 84 9.45 -9.20 4.15
CA THR A 84 9.44 -9.86 5.46
C THR A 84 8.03 -10.09 5.99
N MET A 85 7.06 -9.22 5.71
CA MET A 85 5.66 -9.43 6.13
C MET A 85 4.99 -10.56 5.35
N THR A 86 5.28 -10.67 4.05
CA THR A 86 4.71 -11.70 3.15
C THR A 86 5.46 -13.03 3.18
N GLY A 87 6.63 -13.09 3.81
CA GLY A 87 7.45 -14.30 3.90
C GLY A 87 8.32 -14.59 2.68
N ALA A 88 8.44 -13.66 1.73
CA ALA A 88 9.43 -13.73 0.64
C ALA A 88 10.88 -13.60 1.16
N ALA A 89 11.04 -13.03 2.37
CA ALA A 89 12.26 -13.06 3.16
C ALA A 89 11.97 -13.63 4.56
N LYS A 90 12.95 -13.56 5.48
CA LYS A 90 12.76 -13.99 6.88
C LYS A 90 11.52 -13.31 7.47
N LEU A 91 10.51 -14.12 7.77
CA LEU A 91 9.19 -13.65 8.17
C LEU A 91 9.25 -12.74 9.41
N MET A 92 8.65 -11.56 9.30
CA MET A 92 8.46 -10.59 10.39
C MET A 92 6.99 -10.19 10.52
N PRO A 93 6.47 -9.99 11.75
CA PRO A 93 7.08 -10.39 13.02
C PRO A 93 7.39 -11.91 13.03
N PRO A 94 8.25 -12.44 13.92
CA PRO A 94 8.46 -13.88 14.00
C PRO A 94 7.15 -14.61 14.31
N LYS A 95 6.97 -15.86 13.83
CA LYS A 95 5.69 -16.61 13.93
C LYS A 95 5.05 -16.66 15.32
N LYS A 96 5.87 -16.63 16.38
CA LYS A 96 5.43 -16.67 17.78
C LYS A 96 4.82 -15.36 18.30
N PHE A 97 4.93 -14.27 17.55
CA PHE A 97 4.35 -12.98 17.92
C PHE A 97 3.02 -12.80 17.21
N THR A 98 1.99 -12.55 18.01
CA THR A 98 0.62 -12.27 17.60
C THR A 98 0.12 -11.01 18.31
N PRO A 99 -0.82 -10.25 17.72
CA PRO A 99 -1.37 -10.42 16.37
C PRO A 99 -0.34 -10.11 15.28
N ARG A 100 -0.63 -10.56 14.05
CA ARG A 100 0.17 -10.26 12.85
C ARG A 100 -0.60 -9.28 11.97
N PRO A 101 0.10 -8.53 11.09
CA PRO A 101 -0.57 -7.77 10.06
C PRO A 101 -1.53 -8.65 9.26
N THR A 102 -2.76 -8.20 9.05
CA THR A 102 -3.71 -8.87 8.15
C THR A 102 -3.31 -8.63 6.69
N THR A 103 -3.96 -9.34 5.77
CA THR A 103 -3.74 -9.11 4.33
C THR A 103 -4.07 -7.67 3.95
N GLU A 104 -5.16 -7.13 4.47
CA GLU A 104 -5.64 -5.76 4.21
C GLU A 104 -4.65 -4.72 4.77
N GLU A 105 -4.14 -4.92 5.98
CA GLU A 105 -3.11 -4.02 6.56
C GLU A 105 -1.79 -4.09 5.77
N ILE A 106 -1.42 -5.26 5.25
CA ILE A 106 -0.24 -5.41 4.37
C ILE A 106 -0.47 -4.69 3.04
N ASP A 107 -1.65 -4.82 2.46
CA ASP A 107 -1.97 -4.18 1.17
C ASP A 107 -2.03 -2.66 1.30
N LEU A 108 -2.56 -2.13 2.41
CA LEU A 108 -2.49 -0.71 2.74
C LEU A 108 -1.04 -0.19 2.76
N ILE A 109 -0.11 -0.94 3.37
CA ILE A 109 1.31 -0.60 3.35
C ILE A 109 1.88 -0.65 1.93
N LYS A 110 1.54 -1.68 1.12
CA LYS A 110 2.02 -1.77 -0.26
C LYS A 110 1.52 -0.61 -1.11
N GLU A 111 0.26 -0.22 -0.96
CA GLU A 111 -0.35 0.91 -1.69
C GLU A 111 0.33 2.22 -1.34
N TRP A 112 0.57 2.46 -0.04
CA TRP A 112 1.35 3.61 0.40
C TRP A 112 2.75 3.64 -0.20
N ILE A 113 3.47 2.51 -0.19
CA ILE A 113 4.80 2.41 -0.80
C ILE A 113 4.73 2.68 -2.30
N LYS A 114 3.79 2.05 -3.01
CA LYS A 114 3.55 2.22 -4.45
C LYS A 114 3.24 3.67 -4.82
N ALA A 115 2.52 4.39 -3.95
CA ALA A 115 2.23 5.82 -4.10
C ALA A 115 3.42 6.75 -3.80
N GLY A 116 4.61 6.18 -3.55
CA GLY A 116 5.84 6.91 -3.29
C GLY A 116 6.15 7.12 -1.80
N ALA A 117 5.50 6.36 -0.91
CA ALA A 117 5.75 6.40 0.52
C ALA A 117 5.77 7.83 1.10
N LYS A 118 4.75 8.63 0.74
CA LYS A 118 4.67 10.04 1.16
C LYS A 118 4.32 10.14 2.65
N LYS A 119 4.84 11.17 3.31
CA LYS A 119 4.58 11.44 4.72
C LYS A 119 3.18 12.01 4.94
#